data_AF-A0A7D8V409-F1
#
_entry.id   AF-A0A7D8V409-F1
#
_cell.length_a   1.000
_cell.length_b   1.000
_cell.length_c   1.000
_cell.angle_alpha   90.00
_cell.angle_beta   90.00
_cell.angle_gamma   90.00
#
_symmetry.space_group_name_H-M   'P 1'
#
loop_
_entity.id
_entity.type
_entity.pdbx_description
1 polymer ?
#
loop_
_entity_poly.entity_id
_entity_poly.type
_entity_poly.pdbx_seq_one_letter_code
_entity_poly.pdbx_strand_id
1 'polypeptide(L)'
;MLAPLAPLLLLQLAAAVVPSLALPLTDAETRQQGAVRAAGDALARAATPAAGSLVVTPHTPAHTLPSLSFAPGVNDPLYVQLTRSLPGILDKAIEITKHSWELGTLTNVLVEVYNPELSPFGFLPSAWNSSAHPNLPLTVVNITAQELAGYDFSGAPKAATTNLAALLSSTTPRALVDGAGSLGDPAALGPAAWITANFADQVRVLNNSGVSGLQRDAAYAWAVGNQLADLYAGPRADNGTISQRTEEFQLWSDMGYMIPPFLAYLGLTTNNATLLGEALNQWSLESSALLDPAANLYRHVHYWDTGFWLTGNGWMLSGLVRVLASIAKSPFAAQFATQTDAAARTAAKVFAALFNAADDWGLIATYIGATDGAAALTDSTGTAAVAGAFYRFLVLRPDLAAPLKPKADLAFRGVVSKINGANWLTAVVDPQGTNGFLRNDAANVRSPEGQSLLGALWAARTAAGQ
;
A
#
# COMPACT_ATOMS: atom_id res chain seq x y z
N MET A 1 -54.35 -23.77 -11.44
CA MET A 1 -54.38 -23.11 -10.11
C MET A 1 -53.67 -24.02 -9.13
N LEU A 2 -52.48 -23.63 -8.68
CA LEU A 2 -51.79 -24.03 -7.44
C LEU A 2 -50.31 -23.66 -7.60
N ALA A 3 -49.87 -22.65 -6.85
CA ALA A 3 -48.48 -22.29 -6.66
C ALA A 3 -47.96 -22.92 -5.35
N PRO A 4 -46.65 -23.16 -5.21
CA PRO A 4 -46.04 -23.27 -3.91
C PRO A 4 -45.10 -22.09 -3.60
N LEU A 5 -45.14 -21.73 -2.33
CA LEU A 5 -44.39 -20.70 -1.62
C LEU A 5 -42.91 -21.07 -1.48
N ALA A 6 -42.03 -20.07 -1.59
CA ALA A 6 -40.63 -20.14 -1.17
C ALA A 6 -40.48 -19.50 0.23
N PRO A 7 -39.67 -20.06 1.15
CA PRO A 7 -39.37 -19.40 2.42
C PRO A 7 -38.14 -18.51 2.31
N LEU A 8 -38.29 -17.27 2.78
CA LEU A 8 -37.19 -16.37 3.17
C LEU A 8 -36.38 -17.01 4.32
N LEU A 9 -35.07 -17.04 4.21
CA LEU A 9 -34.17 -17.28 5.35
C LEU A 9 -33.49 -15.96 5.74
N LEU A 10 -33.76 -15.51 6.98
CA LEU A 10 -33.11 -14.37 7.62
C LEU A 10 -31.63 -14.67 7.89
N LEU A 11 -30.75 -13.73 7.49
CA LEU A 11 -29.42 -13.60 8.08
C LEU A 11 -29.56 -13.00 9.49
N GLN A 12 -29.24 -13.79 10.52
CA GLN A 12 -28.83 -13.30 11.84
C GLN A 12 -27.40 -13.80 12.08
N LEU A 13 -26.40 -12.94 11.84
CA LEU A 13 -25.05 -13.15 12.35
C LEU A 13 -25.00 -12.57 13.77
N ALA A 14 -24.98 -13.46 14.75
CA ALA A 14 -24.60 -13.15 16.11
C ALA A 14 -23.11 -12.80 16.15
N ALA A 15 -22.78 -11.68 16.78
CA ALA A 15 -21.42 -11.31 17.13
C ALA A 15 -20.87 -12.34 18.12
N ALA A 16 -20.04 -13.27 17.65
CA ALA A 16 -19.25 -14.15 18.50
C ALA A 16 -17.94 -13.43 18.84
N VAL A 17 -17.80 -13.08 20.12
CA VAL A 17 -16.52 -12.71 20.73
C VAL A 17 -15.61 -13.94 20.65
N VAL A 18 -14.56 -13.87 19.82
CA VAL A 18 -13.52 -14.90 19.77
C VAL A 18 -12.59 -14.70 20.97
N PRO A 19 -12.29 -15.72 21.80
CA PRO A 19 -11.35 -15.57 22.89
C PRO A 19 -9.93 -15.44 22.34
N SER A 20 -9.20 -14.43 22.83
CA SER A 20 -7.78 -14.24 22.59
C SER A 20 -6.99 -15.40 23.19
N LEU A 21 -6.44 -16.29 22.35
CA LEU A 21 -5.43 -17.26 22.76
C LEU A 21 -4.08 -16.53 22.89
N ALA A 22 -3.86 -15.89 24.03
CA ALA A 22 -2.54 -15.42 24.43
C ALA A 22 -1.74 -16.62 24.97
N LEU A 23 -0.70 -17.04 24.26
CA LEU A 23 0.33 -17.91 24.80
C LEU A 23 1.25 -17.07 25.71
N PRO A 24 1.62 -17.55 26.91
CA PRO A 24 2.47 -16.78 27.80
C PRO A 24 3.92 -16.90 27.34
N LEU A 25 4.59 -15.76 27.15
CA LEU A 25 6.05 -15.71 27.04
C LEU A 25 6.58 -14.73 28.07
N THR A 26 7.21 -15.28 29.09
CA THR A 26 8.04 -14.56 30.06
C THR A 26 9.42 -14.27 29.48
N ASP A 27 10.01 -13.18 30.01
CA ASP A 27 11.36 -12.64 29.85
C ASP A 27 11.66 -11.96 28.50
N ALA A 28 11.31 -10.67 28.46
CA ALA A 28 11.28 -9.80 27.28
C ALA A 28 12.59 -9.03 26.99
N GLU A 29 13.54 -8.92 27.93
CA GLU A 29 14.66 -7.98 27.75
C GLU A 29 15.95 -8.63 27.24
N THR A 30 16.18 -9.92 27.52
CA THR A 30 17.42 -10.60 27.12
C THR A 30 17.36 -11.23 25.72
N ARG A 31 16.15 -11.43 25.16
CA ARG A 31 15.96 -12.02 23.81
C ARG A 31 16.10 -11.02 22.66
N GLN A 32 15.85 -9.72 22.89
CA GLN A 32 15.99 -8.69 21.85
C GLN A 32 17.44 -8.57 21.33
N GLN A 33 18.43 -8.66 22.20
CA GLN A 33 19.84 -8.49 21.80
C GLN A 33 20.45 -9.74 21.14
N GLY A 34 19.96 -10.94 21.47
CA GLY A 34 20.40 -12.20 20.84
C GLY A 34 19.76 -12.48 19.47
N ALA A 35 18.50 -12.06 19.29
CA ALA A 35 17.75 -12.27 18.04
C ALA A 35 18.28 -11.41 16.88
N VAL A 36 18.82 -10.21 17.15
CA VAL A 36 19.36 -9.29 16.13
C VAL A 36 20.60 -9.87 15.43
N ARG A 37 21.45 -10.62 16.14
CA ARG A 37 22.60 -11.31 15.52
C ARG A 37 22.21 -12.57 14.77
N ALA A 38 21.25 -13.35 15.28
CA ALA A 38 20.78 -14.56 14.62
C ALA A 38 19.94 -14.26 13.36
N ALA A 39 19.21 -13.15 13.33
CA ALA A 39 18.47 -12.67 12.15
C ALA A 39 19.43 -12.28 11.01
N GLY A 40 20.56 -11.64 11.30
CA GLY A 40 21.58 -11.32 10.30
C GLY A 40 22.15 -12.56 9.57
N ASP A 41 22.38 -13.65 10.29
CA ASP A 41 22.91 -14.89 9.73
C ASP A 41 21.85 -15.76 9.01
N ALA A 42 20.58 -15.63 9.37
CA ALA A 42 19.46 -16.28 8.70
C ALA A 42 19.06 -15.55 7.40
N LEU A 43 19.08 -14.20 7.40
CA LEU A 43 18.83 -13.37 6.22
C LEU A 43 19.86 -13.60 5.12
N ALA A 44 21.14 -13.82 5.47
CA ALA A 44 22.19 -14.15 4.50
C ALA A 44 21.99 -15.50 3.80
N ARG A 45 21.20 -16.42 4.38
CA ARG A 45 20.90 -17.74 3.78
C ARG A 45 19.57 -17.77 3.03
N ALA A 46 18.63 -16.88 3.35
CA ALA A 46 17.39 -16.70 2.59
C ALA A 46 17.58 -15.83 1.33
N ALA A 47 18.66 -15.05 1.28
CA ALA A 47 18.99 -14.14 0.18
C ALA A 47 19.88 -14.75 -0.92
N THR A 48 19.97 -16.08 -1.07
CA THR A 48 20.55 -16.66 -2.30
C THR A 48 19.57 -16.42 -3.46
N PRO A 49 19.93 -15.62 -4.48
CA PRO A 49 19.06 -15.42 -5.63
C PRO A 49 18.97 -16.74 -6.39
N ALA A 50 17.75 -17.20 -6.68
CA ALA A 50 17.56 -18.15 -7.76
C ALA A 50 18.16 -17.53 -9.04
N ALA A 51 19.05 -18.26 -9.69
CA ALA A 51 19.77 -17.79 -10.87
C ALA A 51 18.78 -17.50 -12.02
N GLY A 52 18.52 -16.21 -12.24
CA GLY A 52 17.62 -15.72 -13.28
C GLY A 52 17.43 -14.21 -13.17
N SER A 53 18.52 -13.44 -13.20
CA SER A 53 18.42 -11.98 -13.27
C SER A 53 17.79 -11.60 -14.62
N LEU A 54 16.50 -11.33 -14.61
CA LEU A 54 15.89 -10.49 -15.64
C LEU A 54 16.57 -9.12 -15.54
N VAL A 55 17.17 -8.69 -16.64
CA VAL A 55 17.74 -7.35 -16.77
C VAL A 55 16.56 -6.37 -16.81
N VAL A 56 16.20 -5.83 -15.64
CA VAL A 56 15.19 -4.76 -15.54
C VAL A 56 15.87 -3.45 -15.95
N THR A 57 15.32 -2.82 -16.98
CA THR A 57 15.76 -1.51 -17.47
C THR A 57 15.14 -0.41 -16.60
N PRO A 58 15.86 0.67 -16.27
CA PRO A 58 15.27 1.81 -15.58
C PRO A 58 14.03 2.30 -16.33
N HIS A 59 12.96 2.64 -15.61
CA HIS A 59 11.79 3.26 -16.22
C HIS A 59 12.21 4.59 -16.83
N THR A 60 12.06 4.72 -18.16
CA THR A 60 12.16 6.03 -18.80
C THR A 60 10.79 6.69 -18.68
N PRO A 61 10.67 7.86 -18.02
CA PRO A 61 9.41 8.58 -18.01
C PRO A 61 8.97 8.82 -19.45
N ALA A 62 7.77 8.37 -19.82
CA ALA A 62 7.21 8.68 -21.13
C ALA A 62 7.05 10.19 -21.33
N HIS A 63 6.87 10.94 -20.22
CA HIS A 63 6.72 12.40 -20.17
C HIS A 63 7.29 12.96 -18.86
N THR A 64 7.75 14.21 -18.88
CA THR A 64 8.09 14.96 -17.66
C THR A 64 6.83 15.14 -16.81
N LEU A 65 6.93 14.86 -15.51
CA LEU A 65 5.80 15.03 -14.60
C LEU A 65 5.34 16.51 -14.54
N PRO A 66 4.03 16.79 -14.62
CA PRO A 66 3.51 18.16 -14.54
C PRO A 66 3.92 18.87 -13.24
N SER A 67 4.14 20.17 -13.34
CA SER A 67 4.31 21.00 -12.14
C SER A 67 3.03 21.02 -11.30
N LEU A 68 3.18 20.97 -9.99
CA LEU A 68 2.07 20.97 -9.04
C LEU A 68 1.79 22.37 -8.51
N SER A 69 0.52 22.64 -8.23
CA SER A 69 0.08 23.85 -7.54
C SER A 69 -0.14 23.55 -6.06
N PHE A 70 0.26 24.46 -5.19
CA PHE A 70 -0.04 24.36 -3.76
C PHE A 70 -1.50 24.73 -3.50
N ALA A 71 -2.12 24.12 -2.48
CA ALA A 71 -3.49 24.43 -2.10
C ALA A 71 -3.66 25.92 -1.72
N PRO A 72 -4.63 26.65 -2.31
CA PRO A 72 -4.91 28.03 -1.93
C PRO A 72 -5.23 28.13 -0.43
N GLY A 73 -4.50 28.98 0.30
CA GLY A 73 -4.70 29.19 1.74
C GLY A 73 -3.78 28.39 2.66
N VAL A 74 -2.99 27.45 2.12
CA VAL A 74 -1.92 26.79 2.89
C VAL A 74 -0.63 27.61 2.81
N ASN A 75 -0.23 28.21 3.94
CA ASN A 75 0.94 29.08 4.02
C ASN A 75 2.15 28.43 4.75
N ASP A 76 2.18 27.10 4.90
CA ASP A 76 3.35 26.42 5.47
C ASP A 76 4.52 26.42 4.46
N PRO A 77 5.67 27.07 4.76
CA PRO A 77 6.82 27.11 3.85
C PRO A 77 7.35 25.73 3.47
N LEU A 78 7.29 24.75 4.37
CA LEU A 78 7.76 23.39 4.12
C LEU A 78 6.81 22.62 3.21
N TYR A 79 5.50 22.88 3.29
CA TYR A 79 4.53 22.36 2.33
C TYR A 79 4.75 22.95 0.93
N VAL A 80 4.97 24.27 0.85
CA VAL A 80 5.29 24.94 -0.42
C VAL A 80 6.59 24.41 -1.02
N GLN A 81 7.63 24.21 -0.21
CA GLN A 81 8.89 23.60 -0.62
C GLN A 81 8.66 22.18 -1.17
N LEU A 82 7.97 21.32 -0.42
CA LEU A 82 7.67 19.95 -0.85
C LEU A 82 6.89 19.95 -2.17
N THR A 83 5.87 20.80 -2.31
CA THR A 83 5.07 20.92 -3.53
C THR A 83 5.92 21.23 -4.77
N ARG A 84 6.89 22.15 -4.63
CA ARG A 84 7.78 22.53 -5.74
C ARG A 84 8.77 21.42 -6.11
N SER A 85 9.28 20.70 -5.11
CA SER A 85 10.25 19.62 -5.32
C SER A 85 9.60 18.30 -5.74
N LEU A 86 8.30 18.12 -5.50
CA LEU A 86 7.65 16.81 -5.63
C LEU A 86 7.74 16.17 -7.02
N PRO A 87 7.59 16.89 -8.15
CA PRO A 87 7.81 16.29 -9.47
C PRO A 87 9.19 15.64 -9.59
N GLY A 88 10.26 16.34 -9.17
CA GLY A 88 11.63 15.82 -9.22
C GLY A 88 11.91 14.72 -8.17
N ILE A 89 11.14 14.66 -7.09
CA ILE A 89 11.17 13.54 -6.12
C ILE A 89 10.54 12.29 -6.75
N LEU A 90 9.41 12.45 -7.43
CA LEU A 90 8.69 11.35 -8.07
C LEU A 90 9.39 10.85 -9.34
N ASP A 91 10.08 11.72 -10.09
CA ASP A 91 10.96 11.30 -11.19
C ASP A 91 12.05 10.35 -10.69
N LYS A 92 12.63 10.64 -9.52
CA LYS A 92 13.60 9.75 -8.87
C LYS A 92 12.97 8.44 -8.41
N ALA A 93 11.75 8.48 -7.87
CA ALA A 93 11.03 7.28 -7.48
C ALA A 93 10.82 6.37 -8.70
N ILE A 94 10.36 6.92 -9.83
CA ILE A 94 10.21 6.22 -11.11
C ILE A 94 11.54 5.58 -11.55
N GLU A 95 12.65 6.31 -11.46
CA GLU A 95 13.98 5.83 -11.86
C GLU A 95 14.45 4.60 -11.05
N ILE A 96 14.21 4.58 -9.74
CA ILE A 96 14.80 3.59 -8.83
C ILE A 96 13.88 2.43 -8.41
N THR A 97 12.57 2.57 -8.61
CA THR A 97 11.58 1.52 -8.30
C THR A 97 11.75 0.32 -9.24
N LYS A 98 11.83 -0.88 -8.66
CA LYS A 98 12.08 -2.14 -9.40
C LYS A 98 11.24 -3.31 -8.92
N HIS A 99 10.96 -3.38 -7.62
CA HIS A 99 10.28 -4.54 -7.05
C HIS A 99 8.76 -4.37 -7.03
N SER A 100 8.02 -5.48 -6.95
CA SER A 100 6.57 -5.51 -7.09
C SER A 100 5.82 -4.63 -6.07
N TRP A 101 6.22 -4.64 -4.79
CA TRP A 101 5.62 -3.77 -3.78
C TRP A 101 5.98 -2.28 -3.97
N GLU A 102 7.20 -2.01 -4.45
CA GLU A 102 7.66 -0.65 -4.76
C GLU A 102 6.86 -0.08 -5.94
N LEU A 103 6.61 -0.89 -6.97
CA LEU A 103 5.78 -0.55 -8.13
C LEU A 103 4.33 -0.26 -7.72
N GLY A 104 3.76 -1.09 -6.86
CA GLY A 104 2.44 -0.86 -6.28
C GLY A 104 2.38 0.45 -5.49
N THR A 105 3.39 0.73 -4.66
CA THR A 105 3.47 1.97 -3.89
C THR A 105 3.60 3.19 -4.80
N LEU A 106 4.55 3.17 -5.73
CA LEU A 106 4.80 4.25 -6.67
C LEU A 106 3.55 4.59 -7.48
N THR A 107 2.93 3.59 -8.10
CA THR A 107 1.76 3.81 -8.97
C THR A 107 0.55 4.30 -8.19
N ASN A 108 0.31 3.78 -6.98
CA ASN A 108 -0.72 4.30 -6.08
C ASN A 108 -0.53 5.78 -5.76
N VAL A 109 0.72 6.21 -5.53
CA VAL A 109 1.05 7.62 -5.26
C VAL A 109 0.89 8.49 -6.51
N LEU A 110 1.37 8.02 -7.67
CA LEU A 110 1.22 8.76 -8.92
C LEU A 110 -0.25 9.01 -9.24
N VAL A 111 -1.12 8.03 -8.99
CA VAL A 111 -2.58 8.21 -9.10
C VAL A 111 -3.08 9.26 -8.11
N GLU A 112 -2.71 9.20 -6.84
CA GLU A 112 -3.15 10.19 -5.86
C GLU A 112 -2.71 11.63 -6.16
N VAL A 113 -1.55 11.79 -6.78
CA VAL A 113 -0.96 13.11 -7.08
C VAL A 113 -1.52 13.69 -8.38
N TYR A 114 -1.58 12.90 -9.45
CA TYR A 114 -1.89 13.40 -10.80
C TYR A 114 -3.29 13.02 -11.31
N ASN A 115 -3.92 12.00 -10.72
CA ASN A 115 -5.24 11.52 -11.07
C ASN A 115 -6.09 11.20 -9.82
N PRO A 116 -6.24 12.16 -8.87
CA PRO A 116 -6.85 11.90 -7.57
C PRO A 116 -8.27 11.32 -7.68
N GLU A 117 -9.01 11.64 -8.75
CA GLU A 117 -10.33 11.11 -9.09
C GLU A 117 -10.37 9.60 -9.35
N LEU A 118 -9.22 8.99 -9.66
CA LEU A 118 -9.07 7.54 -9.81
C LEU A 118 -8.60 6.88 -8.50
N SER A 119 -8.10 7.64 -7.52
CA SER A 119 -7.70 7.09 -6.22
C SER A 119 -8.90 6.79 -5.31
N PRO A 120 -8.79 5.86 -4.32
CA PRO A 120 -9.83 5.66 -3.30
C PRO A 120 -10.26 6.93 -2.56
N PHE A 121 -9.35 7.89 -2.37
CA PHE A 121 -9.62 9.10 -1.59
C PHE A 121 -10.44 10.13 -2.37
N GLY A 122 -10.18 10.24 -3.68
CA GLY A 122 -10.84 11.18 -4.57
C GLY A 122 -11.87 10.55 -5.49
N PHE A 123 -12.15 9.24 -5.36
CA PHE A 123 -12.90 8.45 -6.34
C PHE A 123 -14.16 9.14 -6.88
N LEU A 124 -14.21 9.30 -8.20
CA LEU A 124 -15.37 9.80 -8.95
C LEU A 124 -15.75 8.79 -10.04
N PRO A 125 -16.92 8.12 -9.95
CA PRO A 125 -17.35 7.16 -10.98
C PRO A 125 -17.40 7.73 -12.41
N SER A 126 -17.68 9.03 -12.55
CA SER A 126 -17.71 9.70 -13.86
C SER A 126 -16.33 9.80 -14.51
N ALA A 127 -15.23 9.75 -13.76
CA ALA A 127 -13.87 9.77 -14.29
C ALA A 127 -13.56 8.49 -15.11
N TRP A 128 -14.21 7.38 -14.80
CA TRP A 128 -13.98 6.10 -15.49
C TRP A 128 -14.70 5.98 -16.83
N ASN A 129 -15.74 6.79 -17.06
CA ASN A 129 -16.68 6.63 -18.18
C ASN A 129 -16.62 7.77 -19.22
N SER A 130 -15.69 8.72 -19.08
CA SER A 130 -15.60 9.83 -20.02
C SER A 130 -14.80 9.45 -21.26
N SER A 131 -15.41 9.53 -22.44
CA SER A 131 -14.79 9.31 -23.76
C SER A 131 -13.67 10.32 -24.09
N ALA A 132 -13.43 11.26 -23.19
CA ALA A 132 -12.41 12.28 -23.23
C ALA A 132 -12.03 12.60 -21.78
N HIS A 133 -11.34 11.68 -21.10
CA HIS A 133 -10.79 11.99 -19.78
C HIS A 133 -9.79 13.15 -19.95
N PRO A 134 -10.00 14.31 -19.31
CA PRO A 134 -9.19 15.50 -19.57
C PRO A 134 -7.70 15.27 -19.23
N ASN A 135 -7.42 14.36 -18.29
CA ASN A 135 -6.09 14.00 -17.84
C ASN A 135 -5.93 12.47 -17.85
N LEU A 136 -5.62 11.86 -18.99
CA LEU A 136 -5.36 10.41 -19.04
C LEU A 136 -4.21 10.03 -18.08
N PRO A 137 -4.29 8.89 -17.36
CA PRO A 137 -3.26 8.46 -16.41
C PRO A 137 -2.01 7.89 -17.10
N LEU A 138 -1.42 8.64 -18.05
CA LEU A 138 -0.38 8.18 -18.97
C LEU A 138 0.85 7.61 -18.25
N THR A 139 1.31 8.24 -17.16
CA THR A 139 2.48 7.75 -16.40
C THR A 139 2.23 6.38 -15.81
N VAL A 140 1.05 6.17 -15.21
CA VAL A 140 0.67 4.90 -14.57
C VAL A 140 0.47 3.83 -15.63
N VAL A 141 -0.25 4.14 -16.71
CA VAL A 141 -0.44 3.24 -17.87
C VAL A 141 0.89 2.82 -18.46
N ASN A 142 1.84 3.76 -18.62
CA ASN A 142 3.16 3.46 -19.17
C ASN A 142 3.98 2.54 -18.26
N ILE A 143 4.08 2.84 -16.96
CA ILE A 143 4.81 1.99 -16.00
C ILE A 143 4.22 0.59 -15.98
N THR A 144 2.90 0.48 -15.82
CA THR A 144 2.21 -0.83 -15.81
C THR A 144 2.40 -1.59 -17.12
N ALA A 145 2.35 -0.93 -18.27
CA ALA A 145 2.56 -1.58 -19.56
C ALA A 145 4.00 -2.08 -19.75
N GLN A 146 5.00 -1.32 -19.28
CA GLN A 146 6.41 -1.72 -19.31
C GLN A 146 6.65 -2.96 -18.42
N GLU A 147 6.12 -2.95 -17.21
CA GLU A 147 6.25 -4.07 -16.26
C GLU A 147 5.53 -5.34 -16.75
N LEU A 148 4.38 -5.18 -17.39
CA LEU A 148 3.62 -6.30 -17.96
C LEU A 148 4.05 -6.66 -19.38
N ALA A 149 5.11 -6.07 -19.94
CA ALA A 149 5.55 -6.37 -21.31
C ALA A 149 5.95 -7.84 -21.48
N GLY A 150 6.48 -8.47 -20.43
CA GLY A 150 6.82 -9.90 -20.38
C GLY A 150 5.68 -10.82 -19.95
N TYR A 151 4.51 -10.28 -19.61
CA TYR A 151 3.38 -11.07 -19.16
C TYR A 151 2.73 -11.84 -20.32
N ASP A 152 2.42 -13.12 -20.09
CA ASP A 152 1.81 -13.99 -21.10
C ASP A 152 0.30 -13.74 -21.23
N PHE A 153 -0.08 -12.93 -22.21
CA PHE A 153 -1.47 -12.62 -22.54
C PHE A 153 -2.13 -13.63 -23.49
N SER A 154 -1.52 -14.79 -23.78
CA SER A 154 -2.07 -15.74 -24.76
C SER A 154 -3.46 -16.29 -24.39
N GLY A 155 -3.78 -16.34 -23.09
CA GLY A 155 -5.08 -16.73 -22.56
C GLY A 155 -6.13 -15.61 -22.50
N ALA A 156 -5.76 -14.37 -22.81
CA ALA A 156 -6.66 -13.23 -22.70
C ALA A 156 -7.78 -13.26 -23.78
N PRO A 157 -8.99 -12.76 -23.46
CA PRO A 157 -10.04 -12.57 -24.46
C PRO A 157 -9.58 -11.67 -25.60
N LYS A 158 -9.71 -12.16 -26.83
CA LYS A 158 -9.34 -11.38 -28.05
C LYS A 158 -10.40 -10.34 -28.44
N ALA A 159 -11.66 -10.62 -28.09
CA ALA A 159 -12.77 -9.71 -28.35
C ALA A 159 -12.78 -8.58 -27.32
N ALA A 160 -13.14 -7.37 -27.77
CA ALA A 160 -13.44 -6.28 -26.86
C ALA A 160 -14.67 -6.65 -26.01
N THR A 161 -14.64 -6.29 -24.73
CA THR A 161 -15.78 -6.43 -23.82
C THR A 161 -15.95 -5.12 -23.06
N THR A 162 -17.20 -4.72 -22.86
CA THR A 162 -17.55 -3.58 -22.01
C THR A 162 -17.72 -3.99 -20.54
N ASN A 163 -17.77 -5.29 -20.26
CA ASN A 163 -17.86 -5.82 -18.90
C ASN A 163 -16.50 -6.39 -18.45
N LEU A 164 -15.56 -5.50 -18.19
CA LEU A 164 -14.23 -5.87 -17.70
C LEU A 164 -14.29 -6.58 -16.33
N ALA A 165 -15.27 -6.24 -15.49
CA ALA A 165 -15.44 -6.84 -14.16
C ALA A 165 -15.70 -8.36 -14.23
N ALA A 166 -16.33 -8.86 -15.30
CA ALA A 166 -16.50 -10.29 -15.52
C ALA A 166 -15.18 -11.05 -15.72
N LEU A 167 -14.08 -10.36 -16.06
CA LEU A 167 -12.77 -10.97 -16.23
C LEU A 167 -12.02 -11.16 -14.91
N LEU A 168 -12.52 -10.56 -13.81
CA LEU A 168 -11.94 -10.75 -12.48
C LEU A 168 -12.19 -12.16 -11.92
N SER A 169 -13.18 -12.88 -12.43
CA SER A 169 -13.44 -14.28 -12.04
C SER A 169 -12.58 -15.28 -12.83
N SER A 170 -11.35 -14.92 -13.17
CA SER A 170 -10.43 -15.83 -13.85
C SER A 170 -10.14 -17.07 -13.00
N THR A 171 -9.93 -18.20 -13.66
CA THR A 171 -9.53 -19.47 -13.02
C THR A 171 -8.08 -19.84 -13.38
N THR A 172 -7.27 -18.87 -13.80
CA THR A 172 -5.86 -19.06 -14.14
C THR A 172 -4.98 -18.31 -13.14
N PRO A 173 -4.63 -18.92 -12.00
CA PRO A 173 -3.73 -18.33 -11.02
C PRO A 173 -2.40 -17.92 -11.67
N ARG A 174 -2.10 -16.62 -11.64
CA ARG A 174 -0.81 -16.06 -12.08
C ARG A 174 -0.63 -14.66 -11.51
N ALA A 175 0.48 -14.43 -10.81
CA ALA A 175 0.89 -13.10 -10.39
C ALA A 175 1.14 -12.14 -11.59
N LEU A 176 0.87 -10.85 -11.41
CA LEU A 176 1.11 -9.79 -12.41
C LEU A 176 2.59 -9.66 -12.73
N VAL A 177 3.42 -9.67 -11.69
CA VAL A 177 4.86 -9.45 -11.71
C VAL A 177 5.54 -10.37 -10.70
N ASP A 178 6.86 -10.50 -10.77
CA ASP A 178 7.62 -11.31 -9.82
C ASP A 178 7.48 -10.75 -8.39
N GLY A 179 7.08 -11.63 -7.47
CA GLY A 179 6.88 -11.32 -6.05
C GLY A 179 8.09 -11.64 -5.18
N ALA A 180 9.20 -12.18 -5.71
CA ALA A 180 10.32 -12.68 -4.90
C ALA A 180 9.86 -13.67 -3.79
N GLY A 181 8.86 -14.50 -4.11
CA GLY A 181 8.20 -15.44 -3.20
C GLY A 181 7.18 -14.82 -2.24
N SER A 182 6.88 -13.53 -2.37
CA SER A 182 5.71 -12.89 -1.76
C SER A 182 4.47 -13.13 -2.61
N LEU A 183 3.38 -13.51 -1.95
CA LEU A 183 2.05 -13.62 -2.52
C LEU A 183 1.35 -12.25 -2.60
N GLY A 184 1.66 -11.35 -1.67
CA GLY A 184 1.03 -10.03 -1.57
C GLY A 184 1.67 -8.98 -2.48
N ASP A 185 2.98 -9.00 -2.66
CA ASP A 185 3.71 -7.88 -3.30
C ASP A 185 3.25 -7.65 -4.76
N PRO A 186 3.02 -8.68 -5.60
CA PRO A 186 2.46 -8.48 -6.94
C PRO A 186 1.06 -7.88 -6.94
N ALA A 187 0.25 -8.16 -5.91
CA ALA A 187 -1.10 -7.63 -5.77
C ALA A 187 -1.11 -6.10 -5.56
N ALA A 188 -0.03 -5.53 -5.01
CA ALA A 188 0.09 -4.08 -4.80
C ALA A 188 0.04 -3.28 -6.13
N LEU A 189 0.46 -3.88 -7.26
CA LEU A 189 0.35 -3.30 -8.60
C LEU A 189 -1.08 -3.41 -9.18
N GLY A 190 -1.92 -4.24 -8.58
CA GLY A 190 -3.28 -4.54 -9.04
C GLY A 190 -4.16 -3.31 -9.30
N PRO A 191 -4.19 -2.28 -8.43
CA PRO A 191 -4.90 -1.03 -8.72
C PRO A 191 -4.47 -0.35 -10.02
N ALA A 192 -3.16 -0.28 -10.29
CA ALA A 192 -2.62 0.33 -11.50
C ALA A 192 -2.88 -0.53 -12.74
N ALA A 193 -2.80 -1.86 -12.63
CA ALA A 193 -3.22 -2.79 -13.68
C ALA A 193 -4.70 -2.65 -14.00
N TRP A 194 -5.55 -2.43 -12.99
CA TRP A 194 -6.97 -2.21 -13.18
C TRP A 194 -7.28 -0.85 -13.82
N ILE A 195 -6.58 0.22 -13.44
CA ILE A 195 -6.65 1.51 -14.14
C ILE A 195 -6.23 1.32 -15.60
N THR A 196 -5.09 0.68 -15.84
CA THR A 196 -4.60 0.40 -17.20
C THR A 196 -5.63 -0.37 -18.02
N ALA A 197 -6.32 -1.34 -17.42
CA ALA A 197 -7.39 -2.09 -18.07
C ALA A 197 -8.59 -1.23 -18.51
N ASN A 198 -8.79 -0.05 -17.94
CA ASN A 198 -9.91 0.85 -18.29
C ASN A 198 -9.50 2.00 -19.22
N PHE A 199 -8.19 2.15 -19.49
CA PHE A 199 -7.66 3.27 -20.29
C PHE A 199 -6.74 2.82 -21.44
N ALA A 200 -6.30 1.56 -21.51
CA ALA A 200 -5.31 1.11 -22.48
C ALA A 200 -5.77 1.32 -23.93
N ASP A 201 -7.03 1.03 -24.25
CA ASP A 201 -7.57 1.24 -25.59
C ASP A 201 -7.62 2.74 -25.96
N GLN A 202 -7.96 3.61 -25.01
CA GLN A 202 -7.95 5.07 -25.22
C GLN A 202 -6.52 5.59 -25.46
N VAL A 203 -5.55 5.12 -24.67
CA VAL A 203 -4.14 5.51 -24.80
C VAL A 203 -3.53 4.97 -26.09
N ARG A 204 -3.91 3.77 -26.54
CA ARG A 204 -3.42 3.16 -27.77
C ARG A 204 -3.79 3.96 -29.03
N VAL A 205 -4.95 4.63 -29.03
CA VAL A 205 -5.41 5.44 -30.17
C VAL A 205 -5.02 6.91 -30.05
N LEU A 206 -4.42 7.32 -28.93
CA LEU A 206 -3.97 8.68 -28.71
C LEU A 206 -2.66 8.94 -29.48
N ASN A 207 -2.69 9.92 -30.39
CA ASN A 207 -1.47 10.38 -31.05
C ASN A 207 -0.49 10.93 -30.02
N ASN A 208 0.79 10.55 -30.14
CA ASN A 208 1.88 11.00 -29.26
C ASN A 208 1.69 10.66 -27.77
N SER A 209 1.02 9.54 -27.45
CA SER A 209 0.89 9.08 -26.07
C SER A 209 2.23 8.78 -25.39
N GLY A 210 3.29 8.51 -26.16
CA GLY A 210 4.59 8.08 -25.64
C GLY A 210 4.59 6.67 -25.06
N VAL A 211 3.47 5.93 -25.16
CA VAL A 211 3.30 4.57 -24.65
C VAL A 211 3.20 3.59 -25.80
N SER A 212 4.01 2.54 -25.78
CA SER A 212 4.06 1.50 -26.83
C SER A 212 3.82 0.11 -26.25
N GLY A 213 3.42 -0.84 -27.10
CA GLY A 213 3.26 -2.25 -26.70
C GLY A 213 2.02 -2.53 -25.84
N LEU A 214 1.08 -1.58 -25.74
CA LEU A 214 -0.16 -1.76 -25.00
C LEU A 214 -1.00 -2.92 -25.54
N GLN A 215 -1.42 -3.78 -24.62
CA GLN A 215 -2.49 -4.74 -24.87
C GLN A 215 -3.86 -4.07 -24.87
N ARG A 216 -4.93 -4.83 -25.13
CA ARG A 216 -6.31 -4.34 -24.99
C ARG A 216 -6.74 -4.27 -23.53
N ASP A 217 -7.70 -3.41 -23.25
CA ASP A 217 -8.40 -3.31 -21.96
C ASP A 217 -8.72 -4.68 -21.34
N ALA A 218 -9.37 -5.56 -22.13
CA ALA A 218 -9.75 -6.91 -21.71
C ALA A 218 -8.54 -7.80 -21.31
N ALA A 219 -7.37 -7.59 -21.90
CA ALA A 219 -6.18 -8.37 -21.59
C ALA A 219 -5.60 -7.98 -20.22
N TYR A 220 -5.56 -6.68 -19.92
CA TYR A 220 -5.15 -6.21 -18.59
C TYR A 220 -6.18 -6.58 -17.51
N ALA A 221 -7.49 -6.48 -17.80
CA ALA A 221 -8.53 -6.92 -16.87
C ALA A 221 -8.45 -8.42 -16.57
N TRP A 222 -8.15 -9.25 -17.58
CA TRP A 222 -7.90 -10.67 -17.41
C TRP A 222 -6.64 -10.93 -16.55
N ALA A 223 -5.56 -10.18 -16.76
CA ALA A 223 -4.36 -10.29 -15.93
C ALA A 223 -4.63 -9.92 -14.46
N VAL A 224 -5.47 -8.90 -14.20
CA VAL A 224 -5.92 -8.56 -12.84
C VAL A 224 -6.73 -9.71 -12.23
N GLY A 225 -7.60 -10.35 -13.01
CA GLY A 225 -8.32 -11.56 -12.58
C GLY A 225 -7.39 -12.73 -12.25
N ASN A 226 -6.33 -12.93 -13.03
CA ASN A 226 -5.33 -13.97 -12.76
C ASN A 226 -4.58 -13.72 -11.44
N GLN A 227 -4.25 -12.46 -11.13
CA GLN A 227 -3.63 -12.08 -9.86
C GLN A 227 -4.57 -12.30 -8.67
N LEU A 228 -5.86 -12.02 -8.85
CA LEU A 228 -6.85 -12.32 -7.82
C LEU A 228 -6.99 -13.84 -7.60
N ALA A 229 -6.95 -14.62 -8.68
CA ALA A 229 -6.94 -16.09 -8.60
C ALA A 229 -5.67 -16.63 -7.94
N ASP A 230 -4.50 -16.03 -8.21
CA ASP A 230 -3.21 -16.34 -7.60
C ASP A 230 -3.24 -16.15 -6.08
N LEU A 231 -3.67 -14.96 -5.65
CA LEU A 231 -3.87 -14.60 -4.26
C LEU A 231 -4.76 -15.62 -3.54
N TYR A 232 -5.84 -16.07 -4.20
CA TYR A 232 -6.79 -17.00 -3.61
C TYR A 232 -6.33 -18.45 -3.61
N ALA A 233 -5.42 -18.83 -4.50
CA ALA A 233 -4.81 -20.15 -4.55
C ALA A 233 -3.66 -20.33 -3.55
N GLY A 234 -3.09 -19.24 -3.04
CA GLY A 234 -1.96 -19.28 -2.12
C GLY A 234 -2.29 -19.78 -0.69
N PRO A 235 -1.26 -19.98 0.15
CA PRO A 235 -1.44 -20.50 1.52
C PRO A 235 -2.31 -19.59 2.39
N ARG A 236 -3.07 -20.21 3.30
CA ARG A 236 -3.94 -19.50 4.25
C ARG A 236 -3.91 -20.16 5.62
N ALA A 237 -4.17 -19.37 6.67
CA ALA A 237 -4.50 -19.89 7.99
C ALA A 237 -5.94 -20.43 8.04
N ASP A 238 -6.25 -21.21 9.07
CA ASP A 238 -7.58 -21.81 9.29
C ASP A 238 -8.70 -20.77 9.39
N ASN A 239 -8.38 -19.56 9.86
CA ASN A 239 -9.32 -18.43 9.94
C ASN A 239 -9.47 -17.66 8.61
N GLY A 240 -8.84 -18.13 7.53
CA GLY A 240 -8.91 -17.54 6.19
C GLY A 240 -7.91 -16.42 5.90
N THR A 241 -7.04 -16.07 6.85
CA THR A 241 -5.98 -15.07 6.61
C THR A 241 -5.07 -15.53 5.48
N ILE A 242 -4.85 -14.68 4.49
CA ILE A 242 -3.94 -14.95 3.37
C ILE A 242 -2.49 -14.86 3.87
N SER A 243 -1.59 -15.69 3.33
CA SER A 243 -0.15 -15.65 3.65
C SER A 243 0.57 -14.50 2.94
N GLN A 244 1.65 -13.98 3.54
CA GLN A 244 2.64 -13.15 2.84
C GLN A 244 3.41 -13.97 1.82
N ARG A 245 3.70 -15.24 2.10
CA ARG A 245 4.61 -16.08 1.30
C ARG A 245 3.85 -17.08 0.44
N THR A 246 4.37 -17.36 -0.75
CA THR A 246 3.77 -18.30 -1.71
C THR A 246 3.94 -19.76 -1.32
N GLU A 247 5.03 -20.11 -0.61
CA GLU A 247 5.41 -21.49 -0.32
C GLU A 247 4.98 -21.98 1.08
N GLU A 248 4.83 -21.05 2.02
CA GLU A 248 4.47 -21.35 3.41
C GLU A 248 3.65 -20.21 4.01
N PHE A 249 2.97 -20.48 5.12
CA PHE A 249 2.18 -19.47 5.81
C PHE A 249 3.08 -18.56 6.66
N GLN A 250 3.11 -17.25 6.35
CA GLN A 250 3.74 -16.22 7.18
C GLN A 250 2.91 -14.94 7.19
N LEU A 251 3.04 -14.15 8.27
CA LEU A 251 2.39 -12.84 8.44
C LEU A 251 3.42 -11.76 8.65
N TRP A 252 3.36 -10.73 7.82
CA TRP A 252 4.29 -9.60 7.79
C TRP A 252 3.46 -8.33 7.70
N SER A 253 3.76 -7.33 8.53
CA SER A 253 2.99 -6.07 8.59
C SER A 253 2.89 -5.33 7.24
N ASP A 254 3.80 -5.62 6.32
CA ASP A 254 3.86 -5.16 4.94
C ASP A 254 2.57 -5.45 4.17
N MET A 255 2.00 -6.64 4.38
CA MET A 255 0.78 -7.11 3.72
C MET A 255 -0.40 -6.17 3.89
N GLY A 256 -0.45 -5.44 5.02
CA GLY A 256 -1.49 -4.48 5.31
C GLY A 256 -1.70 -3.47 4.18
N TYR A 257 -0.63 -3.14 3.43
CA TYR A 257 -0.67 -2.26 2.26
C TYR A 257 -0.82 -3.00 0.92
N MET A 258 -0.40 -4.26 0.82
CA MET A 258 -0.34 -4.96 -0.46
C MET A 258 -1.69 -5.61 -0.83
N ILE A 259 -2.26 -6.40 0.07
CA ILE A 259 -3.44 -7.23 -0.24
C ILE A 259 -4.76 -6.49 0.02
N PRO A 260 -5.02 -5.96 1.23
CA PRO A 260 -6.32 -5.33 1.51
C PRO A 260 -6.65 -4.17 0.57
N PRO A 261 -5.73 -3.24 0.24
CA PRO A 261 -6.03 -2.17 -0.70
C PRO A 261 -6.32 -2.64 -2.12
N PHE A 262 -5.67 -3.70 -2.60
CA PHE A 262 -5.97 -4.28 -3.91
C PHE A 262 -7.42 -4.78 -3.97
N LEU A 263 -7.82 -5.58 -2.99
CA LEU A 263 -9.19 -6.10 -2.89
C LEU A 263 -10.21 -4.96 -2.74
N ALA A 264 -9.93 -3.98 -1.88
CA ALA A 264 -10.81 -2.85 -1.66
C ALA A 264 -10.97 -1.99 -2.91
N TYR A 265 -9.90 -1.80 -3.69
CA TYR A 265 -9.94 -1.01 -4.91
C TYR A 265 -10.78 -1.67 -6.01
N LEU A 266 -10.62 -2.98 -6.20
CA LEU A 266 -11.51 -3.74 -7.08
C LEU A 266 -12.96 -3.68 -6.58
N GLY A 267 -13.17 -3.84 -5.28
CA GLY A 267 -14.49 -3.73 -4.66
C GLY A 267 -15.19 -2.38 -4.90
N LEU A 268 -14.45 -1.28 -4.73
CA LEU A 268 -14.93 0.08 -4.99
C LEU A 268 -15.30 0.27 -6.46
N THR A 269 -14.37 -0.05 -7.36
CA THR A 269 -14.49 0.27 -8.80
C THR A 269 -15.48 -0.64 -9.54
N THR A 270 -15.80 -1.81 -8.97
CA THR A 270 -16.76 -2.77 -9.54
C THR A 270 -18.08 -2.85 -8.79
N ASN A 271 -18.30 -1.98 -7.78
CA ASN A 271 -19.46 -2.04 -6.89
C ASN A 271 -19.67 -3.44 -6.26
N ASN A 272 -18.59 -4.06 -5.79
CA ASN A 272 -18.59 -5.41 -5.23
C ASN A 272 -18.39 -5.37 -3.71
N ALA A 273 -19.49 -5.50 -2.98
CA ALA A 273 -19.49 -5.54 -1.52
C ALA A 273 -18.69 -6.71 -0.94
N THR A 274 -18.63 -7.85 -1.63
CA THR A 274 -17.87 -9.03 -1.18
C THR A 274 -16.37 -8.73 -1.14
N LEU A 275 -15.83 -8.08 -2.18
CA LEU A 275 -14.42 -7.69 -2.22
C LEU A 275 -14.09 -6.61 -1.18
N LEU A 276 -14.99 -5.64 -0.96
CA LEU A 276 -14.83 -4.64 0.11
C LEU A 276 -14.84 -5.27 1.50
N GLY A 277 -15.75 -6.21 1.75
CA GLY A 277 -15.84 -6.95 3.01
C GLY A 277 -14.60 -7.81 3.24
N GLU A 278 -14.14 -8.53 2.22
CA GLU A 278 -12.94 -9.37 2.30
C GLU A 278 -11.68 -8.51 2.54
N ALA A 279 -11.56 -7.36 1.89
CA ALA A 279 -10.46 -6.43 2.14
C ALA A 279 -10.37 -6.01 3.62
N LEU A 280 -11.50 -5.56 4.20
CA LEU A 280 -11.54 -5.16 5.60
C LEU A 280 -11.31 -6.34 6.55
N ASN A 281 -11.80 -7.52 6.18
CA ASN A 281 -11.60 -8.75 6.94
C ASN A 281 -10.11 -9.15 6.97
N GLN A 282 -9.43 -9.20 5.81
CA GLN A 282 -8.01 -9.53 5.73
C GLN A 282 -7.16 -8.56 6.56
N TRP A 283 -7.40 -7.25 6.44
CA TRP A 283 -6.70 -6.27 7.28
C TRP A 283 -6.96 -6.49 8.77
N SER A 284 -8.20 -6.81 9.16
CA SER A 284 -8.57 -7.02 10.57
C SER A 284 -7.94 -8.28 11.16
N LEU A 285 -7.89 -9.36 10.39
CA LEU A 285 -7.26 -10.63 10.78
C LEU A 285 -5.76 -10.45 10.99
N GLU A 286 -5.10 -9.79 10.03
CA GLU A 286 -3.67 -9.49 10.12
C GLU A 286 -3.36 -8.53 11.28
N SER A 287 -4.12 -7.44 11.39
CA SER A 287 -4.02 -6.51 12.51
C SER A 287 -4.15 -7.25 13.85
N SER A 288 -5.08 -8.19 13.97
CA SER A 288 -5.26 -8.95 15.22
C SER A 288 -4.09 -9.87 15.54
N ALA A 289 -3.43 -10.44 14.52
CA ALA A 289 -2.30 -11.37 14.70
C ALA A 289 -0.98 -10.65 15.01
N LEU A 290 -0.77 -9.46 14.45
CA LEU A 290 0.48 -8.70 14.56
C LEU A 290 0.45 -7.63 15.66
N LEU A 291 -0.72 -7.14 16.07
CA LEU A 291 -0.82 -6.10 17.09
C LEU A 291 -0.38 -6.63 18.45
N ASP A 292 0.56 -5.90 19.06
CA ASP A 292 0.83 -6.01 20.48
C ASP A 292 -0.13 -5.07 21.25
N PRO A 293 -1.04 -5.60 22.08
CA PRO A 293 -2.04 -4.77 22.76
C PRO A 293 -1.46 -3.94 23.91
N ALA A 294 -0.27 -4.27 24.42
CA ALA A 294 0.38 -3.49 25.48
C ALA A 294 1.09 -2.27 24.88
N ALA A 295 1.78 -2.46 23.75
CA ALA A 295 2.46 -1.37 23.05
C ALA A 295 1.51 -0.54 22.16
N ASN A 296 0.40 -1.13 21.71
CA ASN A 296 -0.42 -0.63 20.59
C ASN A 296 0.42 -0.42 19.32
N LEU A 297 1.28 -1.39 19.00
CA LEU A 297 2.14 -1.39 17.82
C LEU A 297 2.10 -2.76 17.15
N TYR A 298 2.24 -2.79 15.83
CA TYR A 298 2.35 -4.02 15.07
C TYR A 298 3.78 -4.55 15.11
N ARG A 299 3.94 -5.85 15.38
CA ARG A 299 5.18 -6.57 15.12
C ARG A 299 5.44 -6.61 13.62
N HIS A 300 6.70 -6.56 13.21
CA HIS A 300 7.09 -6.64 11.80
C HIS A 300 6.71 -8.00 11.20
N VAL A 301 7.26 -9.08 11.74
CA VAL A 301 6.99 -10.46 11.33
C VAL A 301 6.64 -11.30 12.55
N HIS A 302 5.60 -12.12 12.43
CA HIS A 302 5.07 -12.84 13.59
C HIS A 302 6.09 -13.76 14.29
N TYR A 303 7.02 -14.38 13.54
CA TYR A 303 7.86 -15.47 14.07
C TYR A 303 9.32 -15.11 14.37
N TRP A 304 9.98 -14.34 13.51
CA TRP A 304 11.45 -14.18 13.59
C TRP A 304 11.92 -12.72 13.66
N ASP A 305 11.06 -11.76 13.35
CA ASP A 305 11.28 -10.34 13.62
C ASP A 305 10.07 -9.74 14.33
N THR A 306 9.97 -10.01 15.62
CA THR A 306 8.85 -9.56 16.44
C THR A 306 9.01 -8.11 16.92
N GLY A 307 10.02 -7.39 16.43
CA GLY A 307 10.24 -5.98 16.75
C GLY A 307 9.16 -5.08 16.14
N PHE A 308 9.00 -3.88 16.71
CA PHE A 308 8.11 -2.86 16.18
C PHE A 308 8.83 -2.05 15.10
N TRP A 309 8.97 -2.64 13.92
CA TRP A 309 9.55 -1.94 12.77
C TRP A 309 8.63 -0.82 12.30
N LEU A 310 9.16 0.38 12.15
CA LEU A 310 8.37 1.58 11.86
C LEU A 310 7.67 1.50 10.50
N THR A 311 8.40 1.12 9.45
CA THR A 311 7.85 1.06 8.09
C THR A 311 6.73 0.03 7.99
N GLY A 312 6.88 -1.13 8.65
CA GLY A 312 5.82 -2.14 8.76
C GLY A 312 4.54 -1.60 9.41
N ASN A 313 4.66 -0.81 10.48
CA ASN A 313 3.51 -0.11 11.07
C ASN A 313 2.92 0.92 10.09
N GLY A 314 3.78 1.61 9.35
CA GLY A 314 3.39 2.50 8.25
C GLY A 314 2.58 1.79 7.17
N TRP A 315 2.96 0.57 6.78
CA TRP A 315 2.22 -0.25 5.80
C TRP A 315 0.83 -0.62 6.29
N MET A 316 0.72 -1.13 7.51
CA MET A 316 -0.57 -1.45 8.12
C MET A 316 -1.54 -0.25 8.12
N LEU A 317 -1.05 0.91 8.52
CA LEU A 317 -1.87 2.13 8.62
C LEU A 317 -2.20 2.72 7.24
N SER A 318 -1.22 2.78 6.34
CA SER A 318 -1.40 3.26 4.97
C SER A 318 -2.41 2.39 4.21
N GLY A 319 -2.39 1.08 4.45
CA GLY A 319 -3.32 0.15 3.84
C GLY A 319 -4.74 0.33 4.37
N LEU A 320 -4.89 0.43 5.69
CA LEU A 320 -6.20 0.65 6.30
C LEU A 320 -6.88 1.90 5.74
N VAL A 321 -6.18 3.04 5.66
CA VAL A 321 -6.84 4.28 5.20
C VAL A 321 -7.32 4.18 3.76
N ARG A 322 -6.67 3.39 2.90
CA ARG A 322 -7.17 3.07 1.55
C ARG A 322 -8.43 2.21 1.61
N VAL A 323 -8.45 1.18 2.44
CA VAL A 323 -9.64 0.30 2.64
C VAL A 323 -10.83 1.12 3.16
N LEU A 324 -10.60 1.96 4.18
CA LEU A 324 -11.63 2.85 4.75
C LEU A 324 -12.15 3.83 3.70
N ALA A 325 -11.27 4.46 2.91
CA ALA A 325 -11.67 5.37 1.85
C ALA A 325 -12.50 4.65 0.76
N SER A 326 -12.07 3.46 0.33
CA SER A 326 -12.80 2.65 -0.63
C SER A 326 -14.20 2.29 -0.13
N ILE A 327 -14.34 1.88 1.12
CA ILE A 327 -15.66 1.58 1.70
C ILE A 327 -16.51 2.86 1.78
N ALA A 328 -15.95 3.96 2.27
CA ALA A 328 -16.66 5.23 2.44
C ALA A 328 -17.15 5.84 1.11
N LYS A 329 -16.41 5.63 0.02
CA LYS A 329 -16.79 6.07 -1.34
C LYS A 329 -17.72 5.10 -2.07
N SER A 330 -17.93 3.90 -1.53
CA SER A 330 -18.83 2.91 -2.10
C SER A 330 -20.28 3.11 -1.63
N PRO A 331 -21.28 2.54 -2.34
CA PRO A 331 -22.66 2.51 -1.85
C PRO A 331 -22.85 1.61 -0.61
N PHE A 332 -21.82 0.87 -0.17
CA PHE A 332 -21.89 -0.10 0.91
C PHE A 332 -21.35 0.42 2.25
N ALA A 333 -21.05 1.72 2.37
CA ALA A 333 -20.49 2.31 3.59
C ALA A 333 -21.30 1.96 4.86
N ALA A 334 -22.63 2.05 4.78
CA ALA A 334 -23.52 1.73 5.90
C ALA A 334 -23.47 0.23 6.30
N GLN A 335 -23.25 -0.67 5.34
CA GLN A 335 -23.16 -2.12 5.59
C GLN A 335 -21.93 -2.47 6.45
N PHE A 336 -20.85 -1.70 6.33
CA PHE A 336 -19.57 -1.95 7.01
C PHE A 336 -19.27 -0.97 8.14
N ALA A 337 -20.25 -0.17 8.59
CA ALA A 337 -20.04 0.91 9.55
C ALA A 337 -19.41 0.43 10.87
N THR A 338 -19.87 -0.70 11.41
CA THR A 338 -19.35 -1.25 12.68
C THR A 338 -17.90 -1.72 12.54
N GLN A 339 -17.60 -2.46 11.48
CA GLN A 339 -16.28 -3.03 11.24
C GLN A 339 -15.26 -1.92 10.93
N THR A 340 -15.64 -0.92 10.14
CA THR A 340 -14.79 0.24 9.85
C THR A 340 -14.55 1.11 11.07
N ASP A 341 -15.54 1.28 11.96
CA ASP A 341 -15.33 2.00 13.23
C ASP A 341 -14.36 1.25 14.15
N ALA A 342 -14.49 -0.07 14.27
CA ALA A 342 -13.59 -0.89 15.07
C ALA A 342 -12.13 -0.79 14.56
N ALA A 343 -11.93 -0.97 13.25
CA ALA A 343 -10.60 -0.85 12.63
C ALA A 343 -10.00 0.56 12.81
N ALA A 344 -10.81 1.61 12.62
CA ALA A 344 -10.37 2.99 12.81
C ALA A 344 -9.95 3.28 14.27
N ARG A 345 -10.66 2.74 15.26
CA ARG A 345 -10.28 2.89 16.68
C ARG A 345 -8.98 2.17 17.02
N THR A 346 -8.73 1.02 16.41
CA THR A 346 -7.42 0.33 16.53
C THR A 346 -6.32 1.22 15.95
N ALA A 347 -6.50 1.72 14.73
CA ALA A 347 -5.51 2.60 14.09
C ALA A 347 -5.25 3.89 14.89
N ALA A 348 -6.27 4.49 15.50
CA ALA A 348 -6.09 5.66 16.36
C ALA A 348 -5.14 5.41 17.54
N LYS A 349 -5.21 4.22 18.16
CA LYS A 349 -4.28 3.82 19.23
C LYS A 349 -2.86 3.65 18.70
N VAL A 350 -2.71 3.04 17.53
CA VAL A 350 -1.40 2.83 16.88
C VAL A 350 -0.77 4.16 16.49
N PHE A 351 -1.52 5.08 15.87
CA PHE A 351 -1.04 6.45 15.60
C PHE A 351 -0.59 7.16 16.88
N ALA A 352 -1.36 7.04 17.97
CA ALA A 352 -1.00 7.64 19.25
C ALA A 352 0.32 7.06 19.78
N ALA A 353 0.51 5.74 19.74
CA ALA A 353 1.74 5.08 20.18
C ALA A 353 2.95 5.51 19.35
N LEU A 354 2.83 5.51 18.01
CA LEU A 354 3.90 5.92 17.10
C LEU A 354 4.31 7.38 17.30
N PHE A 355 3.36 8.31 17.37
CA PHE A 355 3.67 9.72 17.60
C PHE A 355 4.12 10.03 19.03
N ASN A 356 3.85 9.15 20.00
CA ASN A 356 4.43 9.24 21.34
C ASN A 356 5.88 8.76 21.39
N ALA A 357 6.29 7.92 20.45
CA ALA A 357 7.65 7.43 20.30
C ALA A 357 8.56 8.32 19.42
N ALA A 358 7.99 9.37 18.80
CA ALA A 358 8.74 10.31 17.99
C ALA A 358 9.70 11.16 18.84
N ASP A 359 10.83 11.54 18.26
CA ASP A 359 11.79 12.48 18.86
C ASP A 359 11.29 13.94 18.80
N ASP A 360 12.10 14.87 19.31
CA ASP A 360 11.79 16.30 19.31
C ASP A 360 11.67 16.93 17.91
N TRP A 361 12.13 16.22 16.86
CA TRP A 361 11.99 16.61 15.45
C TRP A 361 10.78 15.94 14.79
N GLY A 362 10.04 15.10 15.50
CA GLY A 362 8.91 14.33 15.00
C GLY A 362 9.30 13.10 14.20
N LEU A 363 10.57 12.72 14.18
CA LEU A 363 11.03 11.51 13.50
C LEU A 363 10.95 10.31 14.45
N ILE A 364 10.58 9.15 13.93
CA ILE A 364 10.42 7.93 14.73
C ILE A 364 11.59 6.98 14.44
N ALA A 365 12.07 6.27 15.47
CA ALA A 365 13.13 5.27 15.35
C ALA A 365 12.75 4.13 14.40
N THR A 366 13.75 3.54 13.73
CA THR A 366 13.58 2.41 12.78
C THR A 366 12.87 1.24 13.46
N TYR A 367 13.28 0.91 14.70
CA TYR A 367 12.54 0.02 15.58
C TYR A 367 12.13 0.76 16.86
N ILE A 368 10.83 0.82 17.12
CA ILE A 368 10.30 1.52 18.29
C ILE A 368 10.72 0.75 19.56
N GLY A 369 11.33 1.48 20.51
CA GLY A 369 11.84 0.94 21.77
C GLY A 369 13.33 0.55 21.74
N ALA A 370 13.98 0.56 20.58
CA ALA A 370 15.43 0.40 20.51
C ALA A 370 16.15 1.59 21.15
N THR A 371 17.22 1.33 21.90
CA THR A 371 17.97 2.36 22.65
C THR A 371 19.38 2.62 22.12
N ASP A 372 19.89 1.73 21.25
CA ASP A 372 21.20 1.83 20.65
C ASP A 372 21.27 1.29 19.21
N GLY A 373 22.43 1.50 18.57
CA GLY A 373 22.72 0.98 17.25
C GLY A 373 21.86 1.56 16.12
N ALA A 374 21.90 0.89 14.96
CA ALA A 374 21.15 1.31 13.78
C ALA A 374 19.62 1.21 13.96
N ALA A 375 19.16 0.32 14.84
CA ALA A 375 17.74 0.15 15.17
C ALA A 375 17.15 1.39 15.87
N ALA A 376 17.93 2.06 16.72
CA ALA A 376 17.51 3.29 17.41
C ALA A 376 17.63 4.56 16.54
N LEU A 377 18.23 4.47 15.34
CA LEU A 377 18.28 5.61 14.42
C LEU A 377 16.89 5.89 13.86
N THR A 378 16.58 7.18 13.72
CA THR A 378 15.32 7.62 13.11
C THR A 378 15.23 7.26 11.64
N ASP A 379 14.03 6.89 11.19
CA ASP A 379 13.73 6.52 9.82
C ASP A 379 12.68 7.46 9.20
N SER A 380 13.09 8.14 8.14
CA SER A 380 12.26 9.10 7.41
C SER A 380 11.26 8.41 6.50
N THR A 381 11.54 7.18 6.02
CA THR A 381 10.61 6.41 5.17
C THR A 381 9.38 6.03 5.97
N GLY A 382 9.56 5.32 7.08
CA GLY A 382 8.46 4.93 7.96
C GLY A 382 7.75 6.14 8.58
N THR A 383 8.48 7.20 8.95
CA THR A 383 7.85 8.44 9.45
C THR A 383 6.96 9.08 8.37
N ALA A 384 7.40 9.10 7.11
CA ALA A 384 6.59 9.61 5.99
C ALA A 384 5.32 8.77 5.76
N ALA A 385 5.43 7.43 5.84
CA ALA A 385 4.28 6.53 5.74
C ALA A 385 3.26 6.81 6.85
N VAL A 386 3.70 6.89 8.11
CA VAL A 386 2.82 7.13 9.26
C VAL A 386 2.17 8.51 9.17
N ALA A 387 2.92 9.56 8.88
CA ALA A 387 2.37 10.92 8.75
C ALA A 387 1.38 11.03 7.57
N GLY A 388 1.71 10.44 6.42
CA GLY A 388 0.84 10.42 5.24
C GLY A 388 -0.47 9.68 5.49
N ALA A 389 -0.39 8.47 6.06
CA ALA A 389 -1.55 7.71 6.48
C ALA A 389 -2.39 8.50 7.51
N PHE A 390 -1.74 9.16 8.47
CA PHE A 390 -2.44 9.96 9.47
C PHE A 390 -3.21 11.13 8.86
N TYR A 391 -2.67 11.87 7.89
CA TYR A 391 -3.43 12.96 7.26
C TYR A 391 -4.66 12.43 6.50
N ARG A 392 -4.58 11.27 5.85
CA ARG A 392 -5.78 10.59 5.29
C ARG A 392 -6.75 10.19 6.40
N PHE A 393 -6.24 9.65 7.50
CA PHE A 393 -7.05 9.29 8.66
C PHE A 393 -7.74 10.50 9.30
N LEU A 394 -7.08 11.66 9.35
CA LEU A 394 -7.64 12.92 9.85
C LEU A 394 -8.83 13.38 9.00
N VAL A 395 -8.77 13.20 7.69
CA VAL A 395 -9.90 13.50 6.78
C VAL A 395 -11.04 12.50 6.98
N LEU A 396 -10.73 11.21 7.14
CA LEU A 396 -11.73 10.14 7.26
C LEU A 396 -12.41 10.08 8.64
N ARG A 397 -11.64 10.34 9.71
CA ARG A 397 -12.01 10.18 11.13
C ARG A 397 -11.47 11.33 11.98
N PRO A 398 -11.90 12.58 11.72
CA PRO A 398 -11.44 13.74 12.47
C PRO A 398 -11.75 13.63 13.97
N ASP A 399 -12.81 12.91 14.34
CA ASP A 399 -13.22 12.63 15.72
C ASP A 399 -12.16 11.84 16.51
N LEU A 400 -11.40 10.96 15.83
CA LEU A 400 -10.33 10.17 16.45
C LEU A 400 -8.95 10.80 16.27
N ALA A 401 -8.74 11.53 15.19
CA ALA A 401 -7.43 12.01 14.77
C ALA A 401 -7.07 13.39 15.31
N ALA A 402 -8.03 14.31 15.48
CA ALA A 402 -7.74 15.72 15.78
C ALA A 402 -6.74 15.96 16.93
N PRO A 403 -6.77 15.23 18.06
CA PRO A 403 -5.82 15.44 19.15
C PRO A 403 -4.35 15.18 18.79
N LEU A 404 -4.08 14.31 17.82
CA LEU A 404 -2.71 13.94 17.41
C LEU A 404 -2.15 14.83 16.30
N LYS A 405 -2.97 15.72 15.73
CA LYS A 405 -2.58 16.56 14.61
C LYS A 405 -1.27 17.35 14.84
N PRO A 406 -1.03 18.01 16.00
CA PRO A 406 0.23 18.73 16.21
C PRO A 406 1.46 17.84 16.11
N LYS A 407 1.35 16.55 16.47
CA LYS A 407 2.44 15.58 16.35
C LYS A 407 2.68 15.15 14.90
N ALA A 408 1.60 14.98 14.14
CA ALA A 408 1.70 14.72 12.69
C ALA A 408 2.30 15.91 11.93
N ASP A 409 1.97 17.15 12.33
CA ASP A 409 2.59 18.36 11.78
C ASP A 409 4.10 18.39 12.07
N LEU A 410 4.51 18.01 13.29
CA LEU A 410 5.93 17.90 13.65
C LEU A 410 6.63 16.80 12.82
N ALA A 411 6.01 15.62 12.69
CA ALA A 411 6.54 14.53 11.88
C ALA A 411 6.70 14.92 10.39
N PHE A 412 5.72 15.64 9.83
CA PHE A 412 5.85 16.20 8.49
C PHE A 412 7.09 17.09 8.37
N ARG A 413 7.29 18.00 9.33
CA ARG A 413 8.45 18.92 9.32
C ARG A 413 9.76 18.14 9.41
N GLY A 414 9.81 17.14 10.30
CA GLY A 414 10.93 16.20 10.41
C GLY A 414 11.26 15.56 9.07
N VAL A 415 10.27 14.97 8.39
CA VAL A 415 10.44 14.32 7.09
C VAL A 415 10.92 15.29 6.01
N VAL A 416 10.28 16.46 5.86
CA VAL A 416 10.68 17.44 4.83
C VAL A 416 12.10 17.96 5.06
N SER A 417 12.53 18.07 6.32
CA SER A 417 13.92 18.45 6.64
C SER A 417 14.96 17.43 6.18
N LYS A 418 14.56 16.20 5.88
CA LYS A 418 15.42 15.11 5.39
C LYS A 418 15.47 15.00 3.87
N ILE A 419 14.83 15.92 3.15
CA ILE A 419 14.94 16.03 1.70
C ILE A 419 16.15 16.91 1.37
N ASN A 420 17.14 16.35 0.68
CA ASN A 420 18.33 17.11 0.30
C ASN A 420 18.09 17.95 -0.97
N GLY A 421 19.05 18.82 -1.31
CA GLY A 421 18.95 19.70 -2.49
C GLY A 421 18.91 18.97 -3.85
N ALA A 422 19.15 17.66 -3.87
CA ALA A 422 19.03 16.80 -5.03
C ALA A 422 17.74 15.96 -5.00
N ASN A 423 16.70 16.39 -4.28
CA ASN A 423 15.38 15.75 -4.17
C ASN A 423 15.41 14.30 -3.67
N TRP A 424 16.43 13.91 -2.91
CA TRP A 424 16.47 12.61 -2.25
C TRP A 424 16.05 12.72 -0.79
N LEU A 425 15.15 11.84 -0.36
CA LEU A 425 14.95 11.53 1.04
C LEU A 425 16.22 10.86 1.58
N THR A 426 16.63 11.31 2.76
CA THR A 426 17.79 10.80 3.49
C THR A 426 17.32 10.19 4.81
N ALA A 427 18.24 9.53 5.54
CA ALA A 427 17.91 8.83 6.78
C ALA A 427 16.76 7.84 6.57
N VAL A 428 16.92 6.97 5.57
CA VAL A 428 15.91 6.00 5.13
C VAL A 428 16.30 4.59 5.54
N VAL A 429 15.30 3.78 5.83
CA VAL A 429 15.44 2.33 5.99
C VAL A 429 16.01 1.65 4.74
N ASP A 430 16.65 0.50 4.90
CA ASP A 430 16.91 -0.45 3.83
C ASP A 430 15.67 -1.32 3.58
N PRO A 431 14.88 -1.05 2.53
CA PRO A 431 13.62 -1.75 2.29
C PRO A 431 13.83 -3.20 1.83
N GLN A 432 15.02 -3.56 1.35
CA GLN A 432 15.30 -4.88 0.81
C GLN A 432 15.77 -5.87 1.88
N GLY A 433 15.91 -5.42 3.13
CA GLY A 433 16.39 -6.26 4.22
C GLY A 433 17.86 -6.70 4.07
N THR A 434 18.61 -6.18 3.09
CA THR A 434 20.01 -6.56 2.86
C THR A 434 20.92 -6.24 4.05
N ASN A 435 20.50 -5.26 4.87
CA ASN A 435 21.11 -4.88 6.13
C ASN A 435 20.15 -5.09 7.32
N GLY A 436 19.26 -6.09 7.25
CA GLY A 436 18.32 -6.43 8.32
C GLY A 436 17.24 -5.39 8.56
N PHE A 437 16.77 -4.71 7.52
CA PHE A 437 15.76 -3.63 7.58
C PHE A 437 16.17 -2.44 8.46
N LEU A 438 17.48 -2.25 8.60
CA LEU A 438 18.07 -1.15 9.37
C LEU A 438 18.46 0.00 8.44
N ARG A 439 18.38 1.22 8.98
CA ARG A 439 18.97 2.39 8.32
C ARG A 439 20.48 2.23 8.22
N ASN A 440 21.02 2.46 7.02
CA ASN A 440 22.47 2.43 6.76
C ASN A 440 22.91 3.68 5.98
N ASP A 441 23.29 4.74 6.70
CA ASP A 441 23.70 6.01 6.08
C ASP A 441 25.02 5.90 5.30
N ALA A 442 25.89 4.96 5.67
CA ALA A 442 27.20 4.81 5.04
C ALA A 442 27.09 4.26 3.60
N ALA A 443 26.02 3.54 3.29
CA ALA A 443 25.81 2.93 1.98
C ALA A 443 25.08 3.84 0.97
N ASN A 444 24.78 5.10 1.33
CA ASN A 444 24.01 6.03 0.48
C ASN A 444 22.70 5.40 -0.01
N VAL A 445 22.04 4.62 0.87
CA VAL A 445 20.81 3.88 0.56
C VAL A 445 19.76 4.83 0.02
N ARG A 446 19.13 4.44 -1.09
CA ARG A 446 17.95 5.08 -1.65
C ARG A 446 16.79 4.12 -1.47
N SER A 447 15.73 4.60 -0.83
CA SER A 447 14.51 3.83 -0.61
C SER A 447 13.49 4.21 -1.70
N PRO A 448 13.16 3.32 -2.66
CA PRO A 448 12.15 3.60 -3.68
C PRO A 448 10.77 3.87 -3.07
N GLU A 449 10.40 3.12 -2.05
CA GLU A 449 9.20 3.36 -1.25
C GLU A 449 9.27 4.71 -0.51
N GLY A 450 10.40 5.07 0.10
CA GLY A 450 10.55 6.36 0.79
C GLY A 450 10.38 7.55 -0.14
N GLN A 451 10.94 7.47 -1.36
CA GLN A 451 10.73 8.48 -2.39
C GLN A 451 9.26 8.58 -2.81
N SER A 452 8.58 7.44 -2.96
CA SER A 452 7.16 7.39 -3.31
C SER A 452 6.29 7.95 -2.17
N LEU A 453 6.57 7.58 -0.91
CA LEU A 453 5.79 7.97 0.26
C LEU A 453 5.84 9.48 0.55
N LEU A 454 6.83 10.22 0.04
CA LEU A 454 6.80 11.69 0.04
C LEU A 454 5.62 12.25 -0.78
N GLY A 455 5.27 11.60 -1.90
CA GLY A 455 4.09 11.96 -2.68
C GLY A 455 2.79 11.59 -1.97
N ALA A 456 2.75 10.44 -1.29
CA ALA A 456 1.61 10.07 -0.44
C ALA A 456 1.40 11.10 0.68
N LEU A 457 2.48 11.48 1.37
CA LEU A 457 2.48 12.50 2.42
C LEU A 457 1.98 13.85 1.90
N TRP A 458 2.48 14.30 0.75
CA TRP A 458 2.04 15.54 0.13
C TRP A 458 0.56 15.50 -0.28
N ALA A 459 0.11 14.43 -0.93
CA ALA A 459 -1.27 14.30 -1.40
C ALA A 459 -2.26 14.25 -0.22
N ALA A 460 -1.90 13.52 0.83
CA ALA A 460 -2.69 13.43 2.05
C ALA A 460 -2.76 14.77 2.79
N ARG A 461 -1.63 15.47 2.94
CA ARG A 461 -1.58 16.78 3.60
C ARG A 461 -2.34 17.84 2.81
N THR A 462 -2.22 17.83 1.48
CA THR A 462 -3.00 18.69 0.58
C THR A 462 -4.50 18.48 0.79
N ALA A 463 -4.96 17.23 0.87
CA ALA A 463 -6.36 16.90 1.11
C ALA A 463 -6.86 17.30 2.52
N ALA A 464 -5.97 17.32 3.52
CA ALA A 464 -6.29 17.80 4.86
C ALA A 464 -6.37 19.34 4.96
N GLY A 465 -6.02 20.07 3.89
CA GLY A 465 -6.03 21.53 3.85
C GLY A 465 -4.97 22.17 4.75
N GLN A 466 -3.79 21.55 4.85
CA GLN A 466 -2.75 21.84 5.85
C GLN A 466 -1.43 22.31 5.29
#